data_AF-A0A962JXE3-F1
#
_entry.id   AF-A0A962JXE3-F1
#
_cell.length_a   1.000
_cell.length_b   1.000
_cell.length_c   1.000
_cell.angle_alpha   90.00
_cell.angle_beta   90.00
_cell.angle_gamma   90.00
#
_symmetry.space_group_name_H-M   'P 1'
#
loop_
_entity.id
_entity.type
_entity.pdbx_description
1 polymer ?
#
loop_
_entity_poly.entity_id
_entity_poly.type
_entity_poly.pdbx_seq_one_letter_code
_entity_poly.pdbx_strand_id
1 'polypeptide(L)'
;LRVVDFSRYLCLLFLSTLIASIYVLIVTPEVQVIGASAGVFGLFGAHCALKFNRYLPASISAYSNRFIVVLILIEFVGEVFASGISSASHLGGGLAGYALMRVILYFNPSNRIYESTPVEKGLAIFLTFAYAAGLLRFLWLAAHA
;
A
#
# COMPACT_ATOMS: atom_id res chain seq x y z
N LEU A 1 8.92 -12.76 -2.85
CA LEU A 1 8.53 -13.56 -1.66
C LEU A 1 7.08 -13.27 -1.32
N ARG A 2 6.16 -14.20 -1.61
CA ARG A 2 4.73 -14.03 -1.36
C ARG A 2 4.41 -14.40 0.09
N VAL A 3 4.36 -13.41 0.97
CA VAL A 3 3.90 -13.55 2.37
C VAL A 3 2.37 -13.53 2.46
N VAL A 4 1.72 -12.88 1.50
CA VAL A 4 0.27 -12.87 1.32
C VAL A 4 -0.06 -13.31 -0.12
N ASP A 5 -1.24 -13.85 -0.33
CA ASP A 5 -1.73 -14.14 -1.68
C ASP A 5 -1.98 -12.86 -2.50
N PHE A 6 -2.30 -13.07 -3.78
CA PHE A 6 -2.48 -11.97 -4.72
C PHE A 6 -3.66 -11.06 -4.37
N SER A 7 -4.75 -11.59 -3.82
CA SER A 7 -5.94 -10.77 -3.52
C SER A 7 -5.67 -9.84 -2.35
N ARG A 8 -5.05 -10.33 -1.28
CA ARG A 8 -4.67 -9.50 -0.12
C ARG A 8 -3.59 -8.49 -0.50
N TYR A 9 -2.66 -8.87 -1.37
CA TYR A 9 -1.70 -7.94 -1.96
C TYR A 9 -2.40 -6.78 -2.69
N LEU A 10 -3.38 -7.06 -3.55
CA LEU A 10 -4.14 -6.02 -4.25
C LEU A 10 -4.95 -5.15 -3.30
N CYS A 11 -5.59 -5.73 -2.27
CA CYS A 11 -6.29 -4.97 -1.25
C CYS A 11 -5.36 -4.01 -0.51
N LEU A 12 -4.20 -4.49 -0.04
CA LEU A 12 -3.21 -3.64 0.63
C LEU A 12 -2.71 -2.53 -0.30
N LEU A 13 -2.44 -2.85 -1.56
CA LEU A 13 -1.99 -1.87 -2.55
C LEU A 13 -3.04 -0.78 -2.79
N PHE A 14 -4.25 -1.16 -3.21
CA PHE A 14 -5.28 -0.22 -3.63
C PHE A 14 -5.92 0.54 -2.46
N LEU A 15 -6.14 -0.10 -1.30
CA LEU A 15 -6.67 0.61 -0.13
C LEU A 15 -5.63 1.59 0.42
N SER A 16 -4.35 1.24 0.44
CA SER A 16 -3.31 2.17 0.88
C SER A 16 -3.21 3.37 -0.06
N THR A 17 -3.28 3.15 -1.38
CA THR A 17 -3.37 4.27 -2.35
C THR A 17 -4.58 5.15 -2.09
N LEU A 18 -5.77 4.56 -1.90
CA LEU A 18 -6.99 5.33 -1.67
C LEU A 18 -6.93 6.13 -0.37
N ILE A 19 -6.51 5.50 0.73
CA ILE A 19 -6.39 6.16 2.04
C ILE A 19 -5.35 7.28 1.99
N ALA A 20 -4.22 7.06 1.30
CA ALA A 20 -3.22 8.10 1.08
C ALA A 20 -3.77 9.29 0.29
N SER A 21 -4.52 9.04 -0.78
CA SER A 21 -5.16 10.11 -1.56
C SER A 21 -6.17 10.91 -0.72
N ILE A 22 -6.96 10.24 0.13
CA ILE A 22 -7.87 10.91 1.06
C ILE A 22 -7.08 11.73 2.10
N TYR A 23 -6.01 11.17 2.64
CA TYR A 23 -5.15 11.85 3.61
C TYR A 23 -4.56 13.13 3.02
N VAL A 24 -4.04 13.07 1.79
CA VAL A 24 -3.52 14.26 1.11
C VAL A 24 -4.61 15.29 0.82
N LEU A 25 -5.80 14.86 0.38
CA LEU A 25 -6.93 15.76 0.16
C LEU A 25 -7.31 16.54 1.44
N ILE A 26 -7.12 15.95 2.62
CA ILE A 26 -7.41 16.59 3.90
C ILE A 26 -6.25 17.49 4.38
N VAL A 27 -5.00 17.06 4.19
CA VAL A 27 -3.83 17.71 4.81
C VAL A 27 -3.17 18.75 3.89
N THR A 28 -3.11 18.48 2.59
CA THR A 28 -2.51 19.36 1.57
C THR A 28 -3.38 19.34 0.29
N PRO A 29 -4.61 19.90 0.34
CA PRO A 29 -5.58 19.83 -0.76
C PRO A 29 -5.09 20.46 -2.07
N GLU A 30 -4.15 21.40 -2.00
CA GLU A 30 -3.52 22.06 -3.14
C GLU A 30 -2.54 21.15 -3.91
N VAL A 31 -2.11 20.04 -3.30
CA VAL A 31 -1.15 19.12 -3.91
C VAL A 31 -1.89 18.02 -4.66
N GLN A 32 -1.71 17.99 -5.97
CA GLN A 32 -2.20 16.87 -6.78
C GLN A 32 -1.31 15.65 -6.58
N VAL A 33 -1.94 14.51 -6.33
CA VAL A 33 -1.25 13.23 -6.17
C VAL A 33 -1.68 12.30 -7.28
N ILE A 34 -0.74 11.91 -8.11
CA ILE A 34 -0.98 10.99 -9.22
C ILE A 34 0.03 9.85 -9.09
N GLY A 35 -0.47 8.62 -8.95
CA GLY A 35 0.38 7.44 -9.03
C GLY A 35 0.03 6.31 -8.08
N ALA A 36 0.66 5.16 -8.32
CA ALA A 36 0.53 3.95 -7.51
C ALA A 36 1.57 3.88 -6.38
N SER A 37 2.52 4.82 -6.32
CA SER A 37 3.65 4.79 -5.37
C SER A 37 3.17 4.80 -3.92
N ALA A 38 2.13 5.57 -3.58
CA ALA A 38 1.53 5.56 -2.24
C ALA A 38 1.09 4.15 -1.80
N GLY A 39 0.54 3.36 -2.72
CA GLY A 39 0.21 1.96 -2.49
C GLY A 39 1.45 1.09 -2.25
N VAL A 40 2.54 1.33 -2.98
CA VAL A 40 3.83 0.65 -2.78
C VAL A 40 4.39 0.96 -1.39
N PHE A 41 4.32 2.21 -0.95
CA PHE A 41 4.64 2.59 0.43
C PHE A 41 3.73 1.88 1.45
N GLY A 42 2.45 1.71 1.13
CA GLY A 42 1.55 0.86 1.93
C GLY A 42 2.01 -0.59 2.04
N LEU A 43 2.53 -1.18 0.99
CA LEU A 43 3.12 -2.53 1.06
C LEU A 43 4.36 -2.58 1.96
N PHE A 44 5.19 -1.52 1.96
CA PHE A 44 6.30 -1.40 2.91
C PHE A 44 5.81 -1.28 4.36
N GLY A 45 4.77 -0.46 4.61
CA GLY A 45 4.12 -0.37 5.91
C GLY A 45 3.55 -1.70 6.39
N ALA A 46 2.87 -2.43 5.51
CA ALA A 46 2.33 -3.76 5.79
C ALA A 46 3.45 -4.75 6.14
N HIS A 47 4.57 -4.69 5.43
CA HIS A 47 5.76 -5.50 5.73
C HIS A 47 6.37 -5.17 7.10
N CYS A 48 6.41 -3.90 7.49
CA CYS A 48 6.81 -3.50 8.84
C CYS A 48 5.84 -4.06 9.89
N ALA A 49 4.53 -3.98 9.68
CA ALA A 49 3.52 -4.53 10.58
C ALA A 49 3.67 -6.04 10.79
N LEU A 50 3.98 -6.78 9.72
CA LEU A 50 4.34 -8.19 9.80
C LEU A 50 5.54 -8.37 10.73
N LYS A 51 6.67 -7.71 10.45
CA LYS A 51 7.93 -7.91 11.16
C LYS A 51 7.90 -7.53 12.64
N PHE A 52 7.13 -6.53 13.02
CA PHE A 52 6.93 -6.15 14.42
C PHE A 52 5.89 -7.03 15.13
N ASN A 53 5.28 -8.00 14.45
CA ASN A 53 4.41 -8.97 15.09
C ASN A 53 5.23 -10.07 15.77
N ARG A 54 5.07 -10.18 17.10
CA ARG A 54 5.87 -11.05 17.98
C ARG A 54 5.71 -12.55 17.69
N TYR A 55 4.66 -12.94 16.98
CA TYR A 55 4.27 -14.33 16.72
C TYR A 55 4.25 -14.66 15.22
N LEU A 56 5.30 -14.28 14.49
CA LEU A 56 5.46 -14.70 13.10
C LEU A 56 6.05 -16.12 13.02
N PRO A 57 5.56 -16.96 12.08
CA PRO A 57 6.24 -18.18 11.69
C PRO A 57 7.71 -17.92 11.33
N ALA A 58 8.61 -18.84 11.71
CA ALA A 58 10.05 -18.72 11.48
C ALA A 58 10.42 -18.48 9.99
N SER A 59 9.57 -18.96 9.07
CA SER A 59 9.68 -18.75 7.63
C SER A 59 9.63 -17.26 7.24
N ILE A 60 8.92 -16.39 7.96
CA ILE A 60 8.84 -14.95 7.67
C ILE A 60 9.98 -14.17 8.37
N SER A 61 10.41 -14.67 9.54
CA SER A 61 11.47 -14.05 10.35
C SER A 61 12.82 -14.02 9.62
N ALA A 62 13.15 -15.06 8.85
CA ALA A 62 14.47 -15.27 8.25
C ALA A 62 14.86 -14.30 7.11
N TYR A 63 13.93 -13.54 6.54
CA TYR A 63 14.25 -12.68 5.38
C TYR A 63 14.85 -11.33 5.80
N SER A 64 15.95 -10.97 5.12
CA SER A 64 16.68 -9.71 5.34
C SER A 64 15.86 -8.51 4.84
N ASN A 65 15.44 -7.66 5.77
CA ASN A 65 14.72 -6.42 5.49
C ASN A 65 15.63 -5.29 4.98
N ARG A 66 16.95 -5.49 4.99
CA ARG A 66 17.91 -4.42 4.71
C ARG A 66 17.69 -3.82 3.32
N PHE A 67 17.37 -4.64 2.33
CA PHE A 67 17.08 -4.18 0.97
C PHE A 67 15.83 -3.30 0.91
N ILE A 68 14.74 -3.69 1.58
CA ILE A 68 13.48 -2.90 1.61
C ILE A 68 13.69 -1.56 2.32
N VAL A 69 14.38 -1.56 3.46
CA VAL A 69 14.69 -0.33 4.19
C VAL A 69 15.56 0.60 3.35
N VAL A 70 16.56 0.05 2.65
CA VAL A 70 17.40 0.84 1.73
C VAL A 70 16.57 1.44 0.60
N LEU A 71 15.64 0.69 0.00
CA LEU A 71 14.75 1.23 -1.05
C LEU A 71 13.87 2.37 -0.53
N ILE A 72 13.27 2.23 0.66
CA ILE A 72 12.47 3.29 1.29
C ILE A 72 13.31 4.55 1.51
N LEU A 73 14.55 4.38 2.00
CA LEU A 73 15.46 5.51 2.24
C LEU A 73 15.88 6.19 0.93
N ILE A 74 16.17 5.42 -0.13
CA ILE A 74 16.51 5.98 -1.44
C ILE A 74 15.34 6.79 -2.01
N GLU A 75 14.12 6.27 -1.93
CA GLU A 75 12.91 6.99 -2.35
C GLU A 75 12.73 8.29 -1.56
N PHE A 76 12.78 8.25 -0.23
CA PHE A 76 12.65 9.45 0.60
C PHE A 76 13.74 10.49 0.36
N VAL A 77 14.98 10.05 0.12
CA VAL A 77 16.06 10.96 -0.26
C VAL A 77 15.80 11.56 -1.64
N GLY A 78 15.30 10.75 -2.60
CA GLY A 78 14.90 11.23 -3.92
C GLY A 78 13.78 12.27 -3.88
N GLU A 79 12.81 12.14 -2.97
CA GLU A 79 11.74 13.12 -2.76
C GLU A 79 12.25 14.51 -2.41
N VAL A 80 13.33 14.62 -1.63
CA VAL A 80 13.94 15.90 -1.27
C VAL A 80 14.44 16.67 -2.50
N PHE A 81 14.83 15.95 -3.56
CA PHE A 81 15.38 16.53 -4.78
C PHE A 81 14.36 16.67 -5.92
N ALA A 82 13.15 16.14 -5.77
CA ALA A 82 12.14 16.10 -6.82
C ALA A 82 10.91 16.96 -6.45
N SER A 83 10.69 18.03 -7.20
CA SER A 83 9.48 18.86 -7.07
C SER A 83 8.25 18.11 -7.60
N GLY A 84 7.14 18.13 -6.85
CA GLY A 84 5.88 17.49 -7.25
C GLY A 84 5.65 16.09 -6.67
N ILE A 85 6.58 15.58 -5.85
CA ILE A 85 6.35 14.35 -5.07
C ILE A 85 5.76 14.72 -3.71
N SER A 86 4.60 14.14 -3.38
CA SER A 86 3.95 14.36 -2.10
C SER A 86 4.49 13.38 -1.06
N SER A 87 5.42 13.82 -0.22
CA SER A 87 5.88 13.05 0.94
C SER A 87 4.74 12.69 1.89
N ALA A 88 3.71 13.55 1.98
CA ALA A 88 2.50 13.27 2.73
C ALA A 88 1.72 12.07 2.16
N SER A 89 1.70 11.90 0.84
CA SER A 89 1.12 10.73 0.17
C SER A 89 1.86 9.44 0.53
N HIS A 90 3.19 9.45 0.45
CA HIS A 90 4.00 8.27 0.76
C HIS A 90 3.92 7.89 2.25
N LEU A 91 3.96 8.88 3.15
CA LEU A 91 3.75 8.68 4.58
C LEU A 91 2.34 8.13 4.86
N GLY A 92 1.31 8.74 4.28
CA GLY A 92 -0.08 8.30 4.43
C GLY A 92 -0.29 6.88 3.93
N GLY A 93 0.28 6.53 2.78
CA GLY A 93 0.27 5.19 2.23
C GLY A 93 0.93 4.18 3.15
N GLY A 94 2.14 4.47 3.63
CA GLY A 94 2.87 3.63 4.58
C GLY A 94 2.10 3.38 5.89
N LEU A 95 1.55 4.43 6.48
CA LEU A 95 0.75 4.33 7.71
C LEU A 95 -0.54 3.52 7.47
N ALA A 96 -1.22 3.74 6.35
CA ALA A 96 -2.42 3.00 5.98
C ALA A 96 -2.13 1.51 5.83
N GLY A 97 -1.10 1.15 5.07
CA GLY A 97 -0.73 -0.26 4.87
C GLY A 97 -0.27 -0.95 6.16
N TYR A 98 0.46 -0.24 7.04
CA TYR A 98 0.80 -0.74 8.37
C TYR A 98 -0.46 -1.03 9.19
N ALA A 99 -1.40 -0.08 9.25
CA ALA A 99 -2.65 -0.23 10.00
C ALA A 99 -3.52 -1.37 9.45
N LEU A 100 -3.71 -1.42 8.13
CA LEU A 100 -4.48 -2.49 7.46
C LEU A 100 -3.90 -3.86 7.77
N MET A 101 -2.58 -4.02 7.71
CA MET A 101 -1.96 -5.30 8.02
C MET A 101 -2.07 -5.66 9.50
N ARG A 102 -1.98 -4.68 10.41
CA ARG A 102 -2.24 -4.91 11.85
C ARG A 102 -3.68 -5.41 12.09
N VAL A 103 -4.66 -4.86 11.37
CA VAL A 103 -6.06 -5.32 11.42
C VAL A 103 -6.16 -6.76 10.92
N ILE A 104 -5.54 -7.09 9.79
CA ILE A 104 -5.52 -8.46 9.24
C ILE A 104 -4.91 -9.45 10.25
N LEU A 105 -3.77 -9.09 10.85
CA LEU A 105 -3.07 -9.91 11.85
C LEU A 105 -3.87 -10.10 13.13
N TYR A 106 -4.64 -9.09 13.54
CA TYR A 106 -5.51 -9.17 14.72
C TYR A 106 -6.65 -10.17 14.51
N PHE A 107 -7.29 -10.16 13.34
CA PHE A 107 -8.43 -11.04 13.05
C PHE A 107 -8.04 -12.43 12.51
N ASN A 108 -6.81 -12.64 12.04
CA ASN A 108 -6.36 -13.91 11.44
C ASN A 108 -5.03 -14.39 12.03
N PRO A 109 -5.01 -14.97 13.25
CA PRO A 109 -3.77 -15.44 13.84
C PRO A 109 -3.13 -16.62 13.06
N SER A 110 -1.83 -16.47 12.79
CA SER A 110 -0.80 -17.42 12.30
C SER A 110 -0.99 -18.24 11.01
N ASN A 111 -2.13 -18.91 10.80
CA ASN A 111 -2.30 -19.90 9.72
C ASN A 111 -3.13 -19.39 8.53
N ARG A 112 -3.87 -18.29 8.69
CA ARG A 112 -4.63 -17.63 7.60
C ARG A 112 -4.03 -16.31 7.13
N ILE A 113 -2.84 -15.96 7.62
CA ILE A 113 -2.13 -14.72 7.21
C ILE A 113 -1.79 -14.76 5.71
N TYR A 114 -1.59 -15.96 5.16
CA TYR A 114 -1.25 -16.15 3.75
C TYR A 114 -2.48 -16.11 2.82
N GLU A 115 -3.66 -16.43 3.34
CA GLU A 115 -4.87 -16.65 2.55
C GLU A 115 -5.88 -15.50 2.70
N SER A 116 -6.34 -14.99 1.57
CA SER A 116 -7.45 -14.05 1.53
C SER A 116 -8.78 -14.71 1.84
N THR A 117 -9.57 -14.03 2.66
CA THR A 117 -10.99 -14.31 2.87
C THR A 117 -11.78 -14.08 1.57
N PRO A 118 -12.98 -14.68 1.41
CA PRO A 118 -13.86 -14.39 0.28
C PRO A 118 -14.18 -12.89 0.14
N VAL A 119 -14.28 -12.16 1.25
CA VAL A 119 -14.51 -10.72 1.27
C VAL A 119 -13.31 -9.98 0.67
N GLU A 120 -12.09 -10.31 1.08
CA GLU A 120 -10.88 -9.72 0.51
C GLU A 120 -10.73 -10.03 -0.98
N LYS A 121 -11.14 -11.22 -1.43
CA LYS A 121 -11.15 -11.57 -2.87
C LYS A 121 -12.15 -10.72 -3.65
N GLY A 122 -13.38 -10.60 -3.14
CA GLY A 122 -14.41 -9.75 -3.75
C GLY A 122 -13.98 -8.28 -3.78
N LEU A 123 -13.39 -7.79 -2.68
CA LEU A 123 -12.86 -6.44 -2.58
C LEU A 123 -11.70 -6.20 -3.56
N ALA A 124 -10.77 -7.15 -3.69
CA ALA A 124 -9.65 -7.05 -4.64
C ALA A 124 -10.15 -6.91 -6.08
N ILE A 125 -11.16 -7.71 -6.47
CA ILE A 125 -11.79 -7.63 -7.78
C ILE A 125 -12.42 -6.25 -7.97
N PHE A 126 -13.25 -5.82 -7.02
CA PHE A 126 -13.90 -4.52 -7.06
C PHE A 126 -12.90 -3.36 -7.20
N LEU A 127 -11.86 -3.33 -6.35
CA LEU A 127 -10.83 -2.30 -6.37
C LEU A 127 -10.05 -2.30 -7.69
N THR A 128 -9.78 -3.47 -8.27
CA THR A 128 -9.12 -3.57 -9.57
C THR A 128 -9.96 -2.93 -10.67
N PHE A 129 -11.26 -3.23 -10.73
CA PHE A 129 -12.17 -2.63 -11.71
C PHE A 129 -12.36 -1.13 -11.46
N ALA A 130 -12.48 -0.72 -10.20
CA ALA A 130 -12.60 0.71 -9.84
C ALA A 130 -11.34 1.48 -10.26
N TYR A 131 -10.16 0.93 -10.02
CA TYR A 131 -8.89 1.54 -10.44
C TYR A 131 -8.77 1.60 -11.97
N ALA A 132 -9.11 0.52 -12.68
CA ALA A 132 -9.11 0.50 -14.14
C ALA A 132 -10.10 1.51 -14.74
N ALA A 133 -11.31 1.59 -14.20
CA ALA A 133 -12.31 2.57 -14.61
C ALA A 133 -11.85 4.01 -14.34
N GLY A 134 -11.24 4.27 -13.18
CA GLY A 134 -10.64 5.56 -12.84
C GLY A 134 -9.52 5.96 -13.80
N LEU A 135 -8.63 5.02 -14.13
CA LEU A 135 -7.56 5.23 -15.10
C LEU A 135 -8.11 5.53 -16.50
N LEU A 136 -9.05 4.74 -16.98
CA LEU A 136 -9.70 4.97 -18.28
C LEU A 136 -10.39 6.34 -18.32
N ARG A 137 -11.07 6.72 -17.23
CA ARG A 137 -11.72 8.03 -17.12
C ARG A 137 -10.70 9.17 -17.16
N PHE A 138 -9.58 9.02 -16.44
CA PHE A 138 -8.49 9.99 -16.45
C PHE A 138 -7.88 10.14 -17.85
N LEU A 139 -7.55 9.03 -18.51
CA LEU A 139 -7.00 9.05 -19.87
C LEU A 139 -7.97 9.66 -20.88
N TRP A 140 -9.26 9.37 -20.76
CA TRP A 140 -10.29 9.99 -21.58
C TRP A 140 -10.31 11.51 -21.39
N LEU A 141 -10.30 11.99 -20.14
CA LEU A 141 -10.28 13.42 -19.84
C LEU A 141 -9.02 14.08 -20.38
N ALA A 142 -7.84 13.47 -20.20
CA ALA A 142 -6.59 13.99 -20.70
C ALA A 142 -6.53 14.06 -22.23
N ALA A 143 -7.20 13.16 -22.94
CA ALA A 143 -7.28 13.16 -24.40
C ALA A 143 -8.25 14.24 -24.96
N HIS A 144 -9.12 14.81 -24.13
CA HIS A 144 -10.15 15.79 -24.53
C HIS A 144 -10.03 17.12 -23.76
N ALA A 145 -8.92 17.35 -23.07
CA ALA A 145 -8.57 18.61 -22.41
C ALA A 145 -7.61 19.41 -23.29
#